data_AF-A0A2U9INV4-F1
#
_entry.id   AF-A0A2U9INV4-F1
#
_cell.length_a   1.000
_cell.length_b   1.000
_cell.length_c   1.000
_cell.angle_alpha   90.00
_cell.angle_beta   90.00
_cell.angle_gamma   90.00
#
_symmetry.space_group_name_H-M   'P 1'
#
loop_
_entity.id
_entity.type
_entity.pdbx_description
1 polymer ?
#
loop_
_entity_poly.entity_id
_entity_poly.type
_entity_poly.pdbx_seq_one_letter_code
_entity_poly.pdbx_strand_id
1 'polypeptide(L)'
;MLDEILNKELSSELQQNIPLAEIEKIILPLAKTRLRYSDELHKEEIKIYEELAESLFEIRVSKYLENGTKGKGFDEFLFVLLDKMKEFFISFSSGNLIISNGRVLCKVTKNIEIGKSQLKPGDLVFLDSLKALSLWTAEYITLCKIVD
;
A
#
# COMPACT_ATOMS: atom_id res chain seq x y z
N MET A 1 -13.76 0.48 19.82
CA MET A 1 -13.18 1.81 19.49
C MET A 1 -11.77 1.61 18.93
N LEU A 2 -11.13 2.63 18.32
CA LEU A 2 -9.85 2.43 17.62
C LEU A 2 -8.69 2.13 18.58
N ASP A 3 -8.73 2.70 19.78
CA ASP A 3 -7.85 2.41 20.91
C ASP A 3 -7.95 0.94 21.36
N GLU A 4 -9.14 0.35 21.39
CA GLU A 4 -9.31 -1.08 21.71
C GLU A 4 -8.67 -1.98 20.64
N ILE A 5 -8.80 -1.60 19.37
CA ILE A 5 -8.16 -2.31 18.25
C ILE A 5 -6.64 -2.23 18.38
N LEU A 6 -6.12 -1.02 18.64
CA LEU A 6 -4.69 -0.77 18.85
C LEU A 6 -4.14 -1.58 20.04
N ASN A 7 -4.85 -1.59 21.17
CA ASN A 7 -4.44 -2.36 22.35
C ASN A 7 -4.39 -3.87 22.09
N LYS A 8 -5.38 -4.42 21.36
CA LYS A 8 -5.34 -5.82 20.93
C LYS A 8 -4.17 -6.10 20.00
N GLU A 9 -3.86 -5.17 19.10
CA GLU A 9 -2.72 -5.26 18.21
C GLU A 9 -1.41 -5.27 19.01
N LEU A 10 -1.22 -4.34 19.95
CA LEU A 10 -0.04 -4.28 20.83
C LEU A 10 0.16 -5.53 21.69
N SER A 11 -0.94 -6.17 22.11
CA SER A 11 -0.89 -7.31 23.04
C SER A 11 -0.51 -8.64 22.38
N SER A 12 -0.31 -8.67 21.06
CA SER A 12 -0.02 -9.88 20.31
C SER A 12 1.19 -9.68 19.40
N GLU A 13 2.04 -10.69 19.27
CA GLU A 13 3.14 -10.68 18.28
C GLU A 13 2.61 -10.85 16.84
N LEU A 14 1.48 -11.54 16.70
CA LEU A 14 0.83 -11.76 15.42
C LEU A 14 -0.13 -10.61 15.11
N GLN A 15 -0.26 -10.30 13.83
CA GLN A 15 -1.26 -9.34 13.39
C GLN A 15 -2.68 -9.88 13.61
N GLN A 16 -3.55 -9.03 14.14
CA GLN A 16 -4.94 -9.39 14.36
C GLN A 16 -5.74 -9.26 13.06
N ASN A 17 -6.79 -10.07 12.93
CA ASN A 17 -7.79 -9.91 11.86
C ASN A 17 -8.77 -8.80 12.27
N ILE A 18 -8.82 -7.72 11.49
CA ILE A 18 -9.69 -6.58 11.76
C ILE A 18 -10.69 -6.46 10.60
N PRO A 19 -11.94 -6.93 10.77
CA PRO A 19 -12.95 -6.86 9.71
C PRO A 19 -13.26 -5.43 9.30
N LEU A 20 -13.50 -5.19 8.00
CA LEU A 20 -13.88 -3.87 7.49
C LEU A 20 -15.10 -3.29 8.22
N ALA A 21 -16.09 -4.13 8.52
CA ALA A 21 -17.30 -3.72 9.25
C ALA A 21 -17.01 -3.20 10.67
N GLU A 22 -15.89 -3.59 11.29
CA GLU A 22 -15.47 -3.06 12.60
C GLU A 22 -14.88 -1.65 12.45
N ILE A 23 -14.08 -1.43 11.40
CA ILE A 23 -13.54 -0.11 11.05
C ILE A 23 -14.66 0.86 10.62
N GLU A 24 -15.62 0.40 9.80
CA GLU A 24 -16.76 1.21 9.33
C GLU A 24 -17.58 1.82 10.47
N LYS A 25 -17.75 1.07 11.57
CA LYS A 25 -18.43 1.57 12.78
C LYS A 25 -17.73 2.77 13.41
N ILE A 26 -16.43 2.94 13.17
CA ILE A 26 -15.61 4.03 13.72
C ILE A 26 -15.50 5.18 12.71
N ILE A 27 -15.18 4.88 11.44
CA ILE A 27 -14.92 5.93 10.44
C ILE A 27 -16.18 6.69 10.03
N LEU A 28 -17.36 6.05 10.02
CA LEU A 28 -18.61 6.70 9.59
C LEU A 28 -19.06 7.80 10.56
N PRO A 29 -19.05 7.61 11.90
CA PRO A 29 -19.21 8.70 12.85
C PRO A 29 -18.19 9.83 12.67
N LEU A 30 -16.90 9.52 12.57
CA LEU A 30 -15.85 10.52 12.42
C LEU A 30 -16.02 11.36 11.15
N ALA A 31 -16.41 10.73 10.03
CA ALA A 31 -16.71 11.44 8.79
C ALA A 31 -17.90 12.40 8.96
N LYS A 32 -18.95 11.99 9.68
CA LYS A 32 -20.09 12.88 9.99
C LYS A 32 -19.65 14.04 10.89
N THR A 33 -18.77 13.80 11.87
CA THR A 33 -18.24 14.85 12.74
C THR A 33 -17.47 15.89 11.92
N ARG A 34 -16.57 15.45 11.03
CA ARG A 34 -15.81 16.33 10.11
C ARG A 34 -16.71 17.23 9.25
N LEU A 35 -17.84 16.70 8.79
CA LEU A 35 -18.76 17.44 7.92
C LEU A 35 -19.66 18.42 8.68
N ARG A 36 -19.99 18.11 9.94
CA ARG A 36 -20.97 18.87 10.73
C ARG A 36 -20.35 19.92 11.63
N TYR A 37 -19.14 19.68 12.10
CA TYR A 37 -18.50 20.48 13.13
C TYR A 37 -17.15 21.01 12.63
N SER A 38 -16.90 22.28 12.91
CA SER A 38 -15.65 22.98 12.55
C SER A 38 -15.01 23.69 13.75
N ASP A 39 -15.54 23.46 14.96
CA ASP A 39 -14.98 23.96 16.20
C ASP A 39 -13.72 23.18 16.61
N GLU A 40 -12.90 23.82 17.44
CA GLU A 40 -11.60 23.29 17.85
C GLU A 40 -11.72 22.00 18.67
N LEU A 41 -12.79 21.82 19.44
CA LEU A 41 -12.95 20.62 20.27
C LEU A 41 -13.11 19.37 19.41
N HIS A 42 -13.98 19.40 18.41
CA HIS A 42 -14.14 18.27 17.50
C HIS A 42 -12.92 18.06 16.59
N LYS A 43 -12.18 19.13 16.24
CA LYS A 43 -10.91 18.99 15.51
C LYS A 43 -9.87 18.23 16.33
N GLU A 44 -9.71 18.59 17.60
CA GLU A 44 -8.78 17.88 18.50
C GLU A 44 -9.23 16.43 18.74
N GLU A 45 -10.53 16.17 18.89
CA GLU A 45 -11.05 14.80 18.96
C GLU A 45 -10.68 13.98 17.73
N ILE A 46 -10.92 14.52 16.52
CA ILE A 46 -10.58 13.85 15.26
C ILE A 46 -9.09 13.59 15.15
N LYS A 47 -8.26 14.55 15.58
CA LYS A 47 -6.80 14.43 15.55
C LYS A 47 -6.31 13.28 16.42
N ILE A 48 -6.89 13.07 17.61
CA ILE A 48 -6.58 11.91 18.46
C ILE A 48 -6.84 10.60 17.70
N TYR A 49 -7.94 10.50 16.95
CA TYR A 49 -8.21 9.32 16.13
C TYR A 49 -7.25 9.14 14.95
N GLU A 50 -6.74 10.24 14.37
CA GLU A 50 -5.70 10.18 13.34
C GLU A 50 -4.37 9.65 13.91
N GLU A 51 -3.96 10.11 15.09
CA GLU A 51 -2.76 9.64 15.80
C GLU A 51 -2.87 8.15 16.18
N LEU A 52 -4.05 7.71 16.61
CA LEU A 52 -4.33 6.28 16.86
C LEU A 52 -4.28 5.44 15.59
N ALA A 53 -4.76 5.97 14.46
CA ALA A 53 -4.72 5.29 13.17
C ALA A 53 -3.28 5.17 12.64
N GLU A 54 -2.47 6.21 12.81
CA GLU A 54 -1.03 6.20 12.50
C GLU A 54 -0.30 5.15 13.34
N SER A 55 -0.52 5.14 14.66
CA SER A 55 0.06 4.15 15.56
C SER A 55 -0.32 2.71 15.15
N LEU A 56 -1.58 2.48 14.79
CA LEU A 56 -2.05 1.17 14.33
C LEU A 56 -1.36 0.75 13.02
N PHE A 57 -1.18 1.68 12.09
CA PHE A 57 -0.45 1.43 10.85
C PHE A 57 1.01 1.04 11.13
N GLU A 58 1.72 1.81 11.95
CA GLU A 58 3.13 1.59 12.28
C GLU A 58 3.36 0.20 12.89
N ILE A 59 2.57 -0.17 13.91
CA ILE A 59 2.71 -1.47 14.58
C ILE A 59 2.44 -2.60 13.61
N ARG A 60 1.39 -2.49 12.79
CA ARG A 60 1.06 -3.52 11.82
C ARG A 60 2.17 -3.66 10.79
N VAL A 61 2.69 -2.57 10.24
CA VAL A 61 3.85 -2.62 9.33
C VAL A 61 5.08 -3.23 10.00
N SER A 62 5.40 -2.88 11.25
CA SER A 62 6.53 -3.47 12.00
C SER A 62 6.42 -4.98 12.09
N LYS A 63 5.25 -5.50 12.49
CA LYS A 63 4.99 -6.95 12.57
C LYS A 63 5.09 -7.67 11.23
N TYR A 64 4.70 -6.99 10.14
CA TYR A 64 4.88 -7.54 8.79
C TYR A 64 6.36 -7.64 8.44
N LEU A 65 7.16 -6.62 8.76
CA LEU A 65 8.59 -6.60 8.47
C LEU A 65 9.37 -7.63 9.30
N GLU A 66 9.03 -7.78 10.58
CA GLU A 66 9.71 -8.68 11.51
C GLU A 66 9.32 -10.15 11.30
N ASN A 67 8.02 -10.43 11.25
CA ASN A 67 7.50 -11.80 11.34
C ASN A 67 6.93 -12.32 10.00
N GLY A 68 6.90 -11.48 8.96
CA GLY A 68 6.25 -11.81 7.68
C GLY A 68 4.74 -11.99 7.80
N THR A 69 4.14 -11.55 8.91
CA THR A 69 2.70 -11.65 9.14
C THR A 69 1.96 -10.68 8.23
N LYS A 70 0.97 -11.17 7.49
CA LYS A 70 0.15 -10.36 6.60
C LYS A 70 -1.18 -10.04 7.26
N GLY A 71 -1.62 -8.81 7.07
CA GLY A 71 -2.88 -8.34 7.65
C GLY A 71 -4.02 -9.13 7.03
N LYS A 72 -4.94 -9.57 7.87
CA LYS A 72 -6.23 -10.06 7.42
C LYS A 72 -7.29 -9.00 7.73
N GLY A 73 -8.22 -8.81 6.80
CA GLY A 73 -9.34 -7.90 6.98
C GLY A 73 -9.19 -6.63 6.14
N PHE A 74 -9.49 -5.48 6.74
CA PHE A 74 -9.69 -4.22 6.00
C PHE A 74 -8.45 -3.73 5.23
N ASP A 75 -7.25 -4.08 5.68
CA ASP A 75 -5.97 -3.59 5.17
C ASP A 75 -5.15 -4.67 4.45
N GLU A 76 -5.74 -5.82 4.13
CA GLU A 76 -5.03 -6.89 3.41
C GLU A 76 -4.40 -6.39 2.10
N PHE A 77 -5.08 -5.49 1.39
CA PHE A 77 -4.59 -4.88 0.15
C PHE A 77 -3.26 -4.11 0.34
N LEU A 78 -3.03 -3.52 1.52
CA LEU A 78 -1.81 -2.78 1.83
C LEU A 78 -0.60 -3.72 1.81
N PHE A 79 -0.73 -4.89 2.42
CA PHE A 79 0.36 -5.86 2.50
C PHE A 79 0.66 -6.51 1.14
N VAL A 80 -0.34 -6.68 0.29
CA VAL A 80 -0.13 -7.08 -1.11
C VAL A 80 0.71 -6.04 -1.86
N LEU A 81 0.46 -4.75 -1.64
CA LEU A 81 1.26 -3.67 -2.22
C LEU A 81 2.68 -3.64 -1.65
N LEU A 82 2.84 -3.82 -0.33
CA LEU A 82 4.14 -3.89 0.32
C LEU A 82 4.97 -5.07 -0.20
N ASP A 83 4.37 -6.23 -0.44
CA ASP A 83 5.05 -7.38 -1.05
C ASP A 83 5.59 -7.03 -2.45
N LYS A 84 4.77 -6.41 -3.31
CA LYS A 84 5.22 -5.94 -4.63
C LYS A 84 6.36 -4.92 -4.46
N MET A 85 6.22 -3.92 -3.61
CA MET A 85 7.27 -2.92 -3.37
C MET A 85 8.57 -3.57 -2.90
N LYS A 86 8.50 -4.54 -2.00
CA LYS A 86 9.64 -5.33 -1.52
C LYS A 86 10.29 -6.11 -2.66
N GLU A 87 9.50 -6.79 -3.49
CA GLU A 87 10.01 -7.51 -4.66
C GLU A 87 10.67 -6.58 -5.68
N PHE A 88 10.08 -5.41 -5.96
CA PHE A 88 10.68 -4.40 -6.83
C PHE A 88 12.02 -3.94 -6.27
N PHE A 89 12.05 -3.58 -4.98
CA PHE A 89 13.26 -3.10 -4.32
C PHE A 89 14.38 -4.15 -4.36
N ILE A 90 14.07 -5.41 -4.04
CA ILE A 90 15.04 -6.50 -4.09
C ILE A 90 15.53 -6.71 -5.52
N SER A 91 14.64 -6.78 -6.51
CA SER A 91 15.01 -7.01 -7.91
C SER A 91 15.85 -5.88 -8.48
N PHE A 92 15.53 -4.63 -8.11
CA PHE A 92 16.28 -3.45 -8.52
C PHE A 92 17.67 -3.46 -7.89
N SER A 93 17.75 -3.69 -6.58
CA SER A 93 19.01 -3.62 -5.81
C SER A 93 19.95 -4.80 -6.08
N SER A 94 19.41 -5.96 -6.45
CA SER A 94 20.20 -7.14 -6.83
C SER A 94 20.65 -7.11 -8.29
N GLY A 95 20.24 -6.11 -9.07
CA GLY A 95 20.52 -6.05 -10.50
C GLY A 95 19.73 -7.07 -11.33
N ASN A 96 18.67 -7.66 -10.79
CA ASN A 96 17.84 -8.62 -11.51
C ASN A 96 16.88 -7.96 -12.51
N LEU A 97 16.72 -6.63 -12.48
CA LEU A 97 15.94 -5.89 -13.47
C LEU A 97 16.78 -5.49 -14.69
N ILE A 98 16.20 -5.59 -15.88
CA ILE A 98 16.82 -5.02 -17.09
C ILE A 98 16.67 -3.50 -17.05
N ILE A 99 17.79 -2.78 -16.89
CA ILE A 99 17.83 -1.33 -16.72
C ILE A 99 18.67 -0.67 -17.81
N SER A 100 18.20 0.47 -18.34
CA SER A 100 18.96 1.33 -19.25
C SER A 100 18.72 2.81 -18.88
N ASN A 101 19.80 3.57 -18.68
CA ASN A 101 19.73 4.99 -18.31
C ASN A 101 18.79 5.29 -17.12
N GLY A 102 18.85 4.45 -16.08
CA GLY A 102 17.99 4.59 -14.89
C GLY A 102 16.51 4.24 -15.12
N ARG A 103 16.17 3.67 -16.28
CA ARG A 103 14.81 3.23 -16.62
C ARG A 103 14.74 1.71 -16.63
N VAL A 104 13.64 1.16 -16.13
CA VAL A 104 13.37 -0.28 -16.04
C VAL A 104 12.63 -0.72 -17.30
N LEU A 105 13.07 -1.83 -17.91
CA LEU A 105 12.35 -2.47 -19.01
C LEU A 105 11.12 -3.20 -18.48
N CYS A 106 9.98 -2.95 -19.10
CA CYS A 106 8.70 -3.52 -18.73
C CYS A 106 7.98 -4.05 -19.96
N LYS A 107 7.22 -5.14 -19.77
CA LYS A 107 6.30 -5.67 -20.77
C LYS A 107 4.88 -5.25 -20.44
N VAL A 108 4.20 -4.67 -21.41
CA VAL A 108 2.81 -4.21 -21.26
C VAL A 108 1.87 -5.42 -21.25
N THR A 109 0.93 -5.45 -20.31
CA THR A 109 -0.07 -6.53 -20.16
C THR A 109 -1.49 -6.07 -20.50
N LYS A 110 -1.76 -4.77 -20.39
CA LYS A 110 -3.06 -4.13 -20.67
C LYS A 110 -2.82 -2.90 -21.53
N ASN A 111 -3.81 -2.49 -22.34
CA ASN A 111 -3.70 -1.26 -23.11
C ASN A 111 -3.47 -0.06 -22.17
N ILE A 112 -2.42 0.73 -22.42
CA ILE A 112 -2.10 1.92 -21.64
C ILE A 112 -1.69 3.07 -22.53
N GLU A 113 -2.01 4.29 -22.09
CA GLU A 113 -1.50 5.51 -22.68
C GLU A 113 -0.43 6.11 -21.78
N ILE A 114 0.77 6.32 -22.33
CA ILE A 114 1.87 6.97 -21.62
C ILE A 114 2.30 8.19 -22.45
N GLY A 115 1.95 9.38 -21.97
CA GLY A 115 2.21 10.61 -22.70
C GLY A 115 1.36 10.69 -23.97
N LYS A 116 1.99 10.61 -25.15
CA LYS A 116 1.31 10.60 -26.46
C LYS A 116 1.31 9.21 -27.11
N SER A 117 1.81 8.19 -26.42
CA SER A 117 2.00 6.85 -26.96
C SER A 117 0.93 5.92 -26.41
N GLN A 118 0.22 5.22 -27.29
CA GLN A 118 -0.64 4.11 -26.92
C GLN A 118 0.16 2.82 -27.04
N LEU A 119 0.28 2.10 -25.92
CA LEU A 119 0.96 0.82 -25.83
C LEU A 119 -0.06 -0.30 -25.69
N LYS A 120 0.20 -1.40 -26.38
CA LYS A 120 -0.65 -2.59 -26.40
C LYS A 120 -0.02 -3.73 -25.61
N PRO A 121 -0.82 -4.71 -25.15
CA PRO A 121 -0.29 -5.94 -24.56
C PRO A 121 0.77 -6.58 -25.43
N GLY A 122 1.92 -6.89 -24.83
CA GLY A 122 3.09 -7.43 -25.51
C GLY A 122 4.18 -6.41 -25.82
N ASP A 123 3.86 -5.12 -25.88
CA ASP A 123 4.85 -4.07 -26.13
C ASP A 123 5.89 -4.00 -25.00
N LEU A 124 7.13 -3.67 -25.38
CA LEU A 124 8.22 -3.43 -24.45
C LEU A 124 8.48 -1.93 -24.33
N VAL A 125 8.62 -1.45 -23.10
CA VAL A 125 8.83 -0.03 -22.82
C VAL A 125 9.81 0.15 -21.66
N PHE A 126 10.71 1.12 -21.80
CA PHE A 126 11.53 1.58 -20.68
C PHE A 126 10.78 2.67 -19.91
N LEU A 127 10.60 2.48 -18.60
CA LEU A 127 9.91 3.40 -17.71
C LEU A 127 10.82 3.85 -16.58
N ASP A 128 10.65 5.07 -16.10
CA ASP A 128 11.28 5.47 -14.84
C ASP A 128 10.78 4.59 -13.68
N SER A 129 11.59 4.42 -12.63
CA SER A 129 11.28 3.46 -11.55
C SER A 129 9.94 3.72 -10.87
N LEU A 130 9.55 4.99 -10.73
CA LEU A 130 8.27 5.36 -10.13
C LEU A 130 7.10 4.88 -10.99
N LYS A 131 7.10 5.20 -12.29
CA LYS A 131 6.05 4.73 -13.21
C LYS A 131 6.05 3.21 -13.35
N ALA A 132 7.22 2.58 -13.40
CA ALA A 132 7.32 1.12 -13.45
C ALA A 132 6.66 0.51 -12.21
N LEU A 133 7.00 0.97 -11.01
CA LEU A 133 6.39 0.49 -9.78
C LEU A 133 4.87 0.72 -9.77
N SER A 134 4.40 1.93 -10.09
CA SER A 134 2.97 2.26 -10.08
C SER A 134 2.15 1.45 -11.10
N LEU A 135 2.66 1.27 -12.32
CA LEU A 135 1.95 0.52 -13.35
C LEU A 135 2.00 -0.99 -13.09
N TRP A 136 3.07 -1.49 -12.46
CA TRP A 136 3.19 -2.89 -12.09
C TRP A 136 2.31 -3.26 -10.89
N THR A 137 2.21 -2.38 -9.88
CA THR A 137 1.26 -2.59 -8.77
C THR A 137 -0.18 -2.64 -9.28
N ALA A 138 -0.52 -1.81 -10.26
CA ALA A 138 -1.80 -1.78 -10.96
C ALA A 138 -1.96 -2.84 -12.08
N GLU A 139 -0.97 -3.71 -12.27
CA GLU A 139 -0.99 -4.84 -13.22
C GLU A 139 -1.19 -4.46 -14.69
N TYR A 140 -0.75 -3.26 -15.08
CA TYR A 140 -0.71 -2.82 -16.47
C TYR A 140 0.56 -3.25 -17.21
N ILE A 141 1.58 -3.63 -16.45
CA ILE A 141 2.85 -4.13 -16.96
C ILE A 141 3.35 -5.32 -16.11
N THR A 142 4.37 -6.01 -16.61
CA THR A 142 5.27 -6.87 -15.82
C THR A 142 6.70 -6.37 -15.95
N LEU A 143 7.49 -6.52 -14.89
CA LEU A 143 8.91 -6.19 -14.91
C LEU A 143 9.68 -7.25 -15.71
N CYS A 144 10.59 -6.83 -16.57
CA CYS A 144 11.49 -7.76 -17.25
C CYS A 144 12.70 -8.05 -16.35
N LYS A 145 12.85 -9.32 -15.94
CA LYS A 145 13.94 -9.79 -15.10
C LYS A 145 14.99 -10.55 -15.93
N ILE A 146 16.23 -10.59 -15.43
CA ILE A 146 17.32 -11.38 -16.02
C ILE A 146 17.14 -12.86 -15.66
N VAL A 147 16.74 -13.12 -14.41
CA VAL A 147 16.40 -14.44 -13.87
C VAL A 147 15.02 -14.36 -13.24
N ASP A 148 14.18 -15.35 -13.53
CA ASP A 148 12.81 -15.44 -13.01
C ASP A 148 12.76 -15.74 -11.50
#